data_AF-A0A212D1S5-F1
#
_entry.id   AF-A0A212D1S5-F1
#
_cell.length_a   1.000
_cell.length_b   1.000
_cell.length_c   1.000
_cell.angle_alpha   90.00
_cell.angle_beta   90.00
_cell.angle_gamma   90.00
#
_symmetry.space_group_name_H-M   'P 1'
#
loop_
_entity.id
_entity.type
_entity.pdbx_description
1 polymer ?
#
loop_
_entity_poly.entity_id
_entity_poly.type
_entity_poly.pdbx_seq_one_letter_code
_entity_poly.pdbx_strand_id
1 'polypeptide(L)'
;MCFERYRAPYCMSLLNPCLSTADVSICCGMTAGCLAHQCGCRFSCHPMSGECACKPGWSGLYCNETCSPGFYGEACQQICSCQNGADCDSVTGKCVCAPGFKDGTYGLNCAERCDCSHADGCHPTTGHCRCLPGWS
;
A
#
# COMPACT_ATOMS: atom_id res chain seq x y z
N MET A 1 20.84 -29.12 -12.39
CA MET A 1 20.96 -30.04 -11.24
C MET A 1 20.98 -29.19 -9.98
N CYS A 2 20.05 -29.41 -9.05
CA CYS A 2 20.13 -28.82 -7.71
C CYS A 2 21.20 -29.56 -6.89
N PHE A 3 22.04 -28.85 -6.14
CA PHE A 3 22.81 -29.39 -5.01
C PHE A 3 23.01 -28.32 -3.91
N GLU A 4 23.43 -28.75 -2.72
CA GLU A 4 22.86 -28.47 -1.38
C GLU A 4 23.37 -27.25 -0.59
N ARG A 5 22.65 -26.97 0.52
CA ARG A 5 23.06 -26.14 1.67
C ARG A 5 24.35 -26.68 2.32
N TYR A 6 25.31 -25.81 2.64
CA TYR A 6 25.79 -25.46 4.00
C TYR A 6 27.18 -24.81 3.97
N ARG A 7 27.35 -23.86 4.91
CA ARG A 7 28.58 -23.25 5.47
C ARG A 7 29.27 -22.11 4.70
N ALA A 8 29.13 -20.93 5.30
CA ALA A 8 30.03 -19.80 5.16
C ALA A 8 31.48 -20.19 5.51
N PRO A 9 32.46 -19.55 4.85
CA PRO A 9 33.73 -19.25 5.45
C PRO A 9 34.02 -17.74 5.39
N TYR A 10 34.12 -17.16 6.58
CA TYR A 10 34.98 -16.05 7.02
C TYR A 10 35.78 -15.30 5.95
N CYS A 11 35.54 -13.98 5.90
CA CYS A 11 36.20 -12.97 5.08
C CYS A 11 37.73 -12.94 5.20
N MET A 12 38.41 -12.71 4.07
CA MET A 12 39.68 -11.98 4.00
C MET A 12 39.77 -11.20 2.68
N SER A 13 40.48 -10.06 2.70
CA SER A 13 41.00 -9.22 1.59
C SER A 13 40.24 -7.94 1.16
N LEU A 14 40.33 -6.91 2.02
CA LEU A 14 40.97 -5.59 1.79
C LEU A 14 40.89 -4.80 0.46
N LEU A 15 40.02 -5.07 -0.52
CA LEU A 15 40.02 -4.23 -1.75
C LEU A 15 38.68 -3.92 -2.43
N ASN A 16 37.53 -4.08 -1.77
CA ASN A 16 36.25 -3.59 -2.29
C ASN A 16 35.22 -3.52 -1.15
N PRO A 17 34.69 -2.33 -0.77
CA PRO A 17 33.67 -2.27 0.27
C PRO A 17 32.26 -2.63 -0.23
N CYS A 18 32.08 -2.95 -1.52
CA CYS A 18 30.77 -3.30 -2.06
C CYS A 18 30.76 -4.71 -2.64
N LEU A 19 30.94 -5.72 -1.80
CA LEU A 19 30.64 -7.10 -2.16
C LEU A 19 29.93 -7.85 -1.04
N SER A 20 28.85 -7.27 -0.52
CA SER A 20 27.93 -8.00 0.37
C SER A 20 26.62 -7.23 0.54
N THR A 21 25.52 -7.80 0.03
CA THR A 21 24.14 -7.35 0.25
C THR A 21 23.63 -7.71 1.66
N ALA A 22 24.49 -7.75 2.68
CA ALA A 22 24.12 -8.27 4.00
C ALA A 22 24.25 -7.31 5.18
N ASP A 23 24.72 -6.07 5.01
CA ASP A 23 24.72 -5.10 6.11
C ASP A 23 24.35 -3.70 5.61
N VAL A 24 23.04 -3.44 5.55
CA VAL A 24 22.44 -2.12 5.31
C VAL A 24 22.84 -1.08 6.38
N SER A 25 23.60 -1.48 7.41
CA SER A 25 23.97 -0.65 8.55
C SER A 25 25.28 0.15 8.41
N ILE A 26 26.16 -0.14 7.45
CA ILE A 26 27.54 0.43 7.43
C ILE A 26 27.70 1.67 6.53
N CYS A 27 26.75 1.97 5.64
CA CYS A 27 26.89 3.10 4.70
C CYS A 27 26.52 4.48 5.28
N CYS A 28 26.03 4.58 6.53
CA CYS A 28 25.71 5.86 7.16
C CYS A 28 26.94 6.68 7.61
N GLY A 29 28.17 6.19 7.44
CA GLY A 29 29.30 6.68 8.22
C GLY A 29 30.35 7.59 7.55
N MET A 30 30.72 7.44 6.27
CA MET A 30 32.04 7.98 5.83
C MET A 30 32.16 8.51 4.40
N THR A 31 31.13 9.13 3.82
CA THR A 31 31.36 10.01 2.66
C THR A 31 30.58 11.31 2.79
N ALA A 32 31.28 12.43 2.65
CA ALA A 32 30.72 13.76 2.54
C ALA A 32 29.84 13.83 1.28
N GLY A 33 28.54 13.57 1.44
CA GLY A 33 27.61 13.50 0.32
C GLY A 33 26.35 12.73 0.64
N CYS A 34 25.59 13.18 1.65
CA CYS A 34 24.19 12.75 1.80
C CYS A 34 23.37 13.31 0.64
N LEU A 35 23.46 12.70 -0.55
CA LEU A 35 22.38 12.80 -1.52
C LEU A 35 21.23 12.00 -0.92
N ALA A 36 20.14 12.68 -0.58
CA ALA A 36 18.93 12.17 0.06
C ALA A 36 18.16 11.08 -0.76
N HIS A 37 18.85 10.31 -1.60
CA HIS A 37 18.32 9.42 -2.62
C HIS A 37 18.72 7.95 -2.45
N GLN A 38 19.49 7.57 -1.41
CA GLN A 38 19.92 6.17 -1.19
C GLN A 38 19.28 5.52 0.06
N CYS A 39 18.16 6.04 0.57
CA CYS A 39 17.23 5.17 1.29
C CYS A 39 16.27 4.61 0.24
N GLY A 40 16.13 3.29 0.13
CA GLY A 40 15.16 2.66 -0.79
C GLY A 40 13.69 2.98 -0.49
N CYS A 41 13.41 3.94 0.40
CA CYS A 41 12.09 4.40 0.78
C CYS A 41 11.38 5.10 -0.38
N ARG A 42 10.12 4.77 -0.59
CA ARG A 42 9.29 5.40 -1.62
C ARG A 42 8.92 6.87 -1.34
N PHE A 43 8.95 7.29 -0.08
CA PHE A 43 8.55 8.64 0.33
C PHE A 43 9.65 9.38 1.10
N SER A 44 9.81 9.08 2.39
CA SER A 44 10.72 9.81 3.29
C SER A 44 11.52 8.82 4.14
N CYS A 45 12.72 9.21 4.52
CA CYS A 45 13.64 8.41 5.34
C CYS A 45 14.07 9.22 6.57
N HIS A 46 14.08 8.59 7.74
CA HIS A 46 14.52 9.23 8.98
C HIS A 46 16.05 9.36 8.98
N PRO A 47 16.61 10.57 9.16
CA PRO A 47 18.02 10.85 8.89
C PRO A 47 19.00 10.18 9.86
N MET A 48 18.54 9.74 11.04
CA MET A 48 19.39 9.08 12.04
C MET A 48 19.17 7.56 12.14
N SER A 49 17.95 7.07 11.93
CA SER A 49 17.65 5.63 12.05
C SER A 49 17.66 4.90 10.70
N GLY A 50 17.52 5.63 9.58
CA GLY A 50 17.37 5.04 8.25
C GLY A 50 15.99 4.41 8.00
N GLU A 51 15.04 4.56 8.94
CA GLU A 51 13.69 4.02 8.81
C GLU A 51 12.86 4.83 7.81
N CYS A 52 11.99 4.15 7.06
CA CYS A 52 11.10 4.80 6.12
C CYS A 52 9.84 5.33 6.82
N ALA A 53 9.53 6.61 6.59
CA ALA A 53 8.25 7.19 6.98
C ALA A 53 7.26 7.04 5.81
N CYS A 54 6.27 6.17 6.00
CA CYS A 54 5.25 5.89 5.00
C CYS A 54 4.10 6.89 5.07
N LYS A 55 3.61 7.31 3.90
CA LYS A 55 2.35 8.06 3.82
C LYS A 55 1.16 7.16 4.17
N PRO A 56 0.00 7.74 4.55
CA PRO A 56 -1.22 6.97 4.77
C PRO A 56 -1.55 6.09 3.56
N GLY A 57 -1.96 4.84 3.81
CA GLY A 57 -2.27 3.86 2.76
C GLY A 57 -1.08 3.02 2.28
N TRP A 58 0.12 3.27 2.81
CA TRP A 58 1.33 2.54 2.45
C TRP A 58 2.01 1.91 3.67
N SER A 59 2.61 0.74 3.44
CA SER A 59 3.33 -0.08 4.41
C SER A 59 4.55 -0.75 3.79
N GLY A 60 5.21 -1.58 4.59
CA GLY A 60 6.42 -2.29 4.23
C GLY A 60 7.67 -1.48 4.61
N LEU A 61 8.81 -2.18 4.67
CA LEU A 61 10.10 -1.59 5.06
C LEU A 61 10.48 -0.38 4.21
N TYR A 62 10.03 -0.35 2.95
CA TYR A 62 10.34 0.70 1.97
C TYR A 62 9.11 1.52 1.54
N CYS A 63 7.97 1.36 2.19
CA CYS A 63 6.70 1.99 1.81
C CYS A 63 6.28 1.69 0.36
N ASN A 64 6.60 0.49 -0.13
CA ASN A 64 6.33 0.04 -1.49
C ASN A 64 5.07 -0.83 -1.59
N GLU A 65 4.48 -1.20 -0.46
CA GLU A 65 3.27 -2.01 -0.36
C GLU A 65 2.10 -1.12 0.04
N THR A 66 0.93 -1.35 -0.53
CA THR A 66 -0.31 -0.77 -0.02
C THR A 66 -0.74 -1.50 1.24
N CYS A 67 -1.54 -0.84 2.08
CA CYS A 67 -2.12 -1.53 3.24
C CYS A 67 -2.81 -2.84 2.84
N SER A 68 -2.60 -3.87 3.65
CA SER A 68 -3.35 -5.12 3.54
C SER A 68 -4.85 -4.84 3.63
N PRO A 69 -5.70 -5.62 2.92
CA PRO A 69 -7.15 -5.49 3.03
C PRO A 69 -7.60 -5.52 4.49
N GLY A 70 -8.43 -4.56 4.88
CA GLY A 70 -8.90 -4.40 6.26
C GLY A 70 -8.06 -3.45 7.12
N PHE A 71 -7.00 -2.84 6.59
CA PHE A 71 -6.19 -1.84 7.29
C PHE A 71 -6.05 -0.53 6.51
N TYR A 72 -5.91 0.58 7.22
CA TYR A 72 -5.77 1.91 6.65
C TYR A 72 -4.95 2.86 7.53
N GLY A 73 -4.68 4.05 7.00
CA GLY A 73 -3.99 5.14 7.72
C GLY A 73 -2.47 5.05 7.64
N GLU A 74 -1.77 5.80 8.49
CA GLU A 74 -0.30 5.79 8.53
C GLU A 74 0.23 4.45 9.01
N ALA A 75 1.18 3.89 8.25
CA ALA A 75 1.74 2.56 8.45
C ALA A 75 0.67 1.45 8.61
N CYS A 76 -0.56 1.68 8.12
CA CYS A 76 -1.68 0.73 8.17
C CYS A 76 -2.05 0.26 9.59
N GLN A 77 -1.91 1.15 10.58
CA GLN A 77 -2.20 0.82 11.98
C GLN A 77 -3.68 0.86 12.34
N GLN A 78 -4.54 1.40 11.46
CA GLN A 78 -5.98 1.50 11.72
C GLN A 78 -6.71 0.33 11.07
N ILE A 79 -7.70 -0.22 11.78
CA ILE A 79 -8.51 -1.37 11.32
C ILE A 79 -9.80 -0.86 10.69
N CYS A 80 -10.09 -1.31 9.48
CA CYS A 80 -11.34 -1.03 8.78
C CYS A 80 -12.50 -1.78 9.43
N SER A 81 -13.63 -1.10 9.63
CA SER A 81 -14.86 -1.69 10.17
C SER A 81 -15.93 -1.89 9.10
N CYS A 82 -15.49 -2.19 7.87
CA CYS A 82 -16.39 -2.29 6.72
C CYS A 82 -17.24 -3.56 6.77
N GLN A 83 -18.50 -3.44 6.36
CA GLN A 83 -19.48 -4.53 6.35
C GLN A 83 -20.04 -4.75 4.93
N ASN A 84 -20.79 -5.83 4.74
CA ASN A 84 -21.47 -6.19 3.48
C ASN A 84 -20.55 -6.32 2.25
N GLY A 85 -19.30 -6.77 2.46
CA GLY A 85 -18.34 -6.94 1.36
C GLY A 85 -17.81 -5.62 0.78
N ALA A 86 -17.98 -4.51 1.49
CA ALA A 86 -17.34 -3.25 1.14
C ALA A 86 -15.82 -3.35 1.31
N ASP A 87 -15.10 -2.84 0.32
CA ASP A 87 -13.66 -2.67 0.35
C ASP A 87 -13.30 -1.40 1.12
N CYS A 88 -12.14 -1.39 1.75
CA CYS A 88 -11.70 -0.29 2.57
C CYS A 88 -10.64 0.53 1.86
N ASP A 89 -10.88 1.84 1.75
CA ASP A 89 -9.88 2.77 1.25
C ASP A 89 -8.67 2.82 2.21
N SER A 90 -7.50 2.41 1.73
CA SER A 90 -6.29 2.28 2.54
C SER A 90 -5.78 3.61 3.11
N VAL A 91 -6.17 4.75 2.54
CA VAL A 91 -5.72 6.07 2.95
C VAL A 91 -6.65 6.65 4.02
N THR A 92 -7.95 6.61 3.76
CA THR A 92 -8.99 7.30 4.53
C THR A 92 -9.81 6.39 5.45
N GLY A 93 -9.76 5.07 5.23
CA GLY A 93 -10.57 4.10 5.96
C GLY A 93 -12.04 4.08 5.55
N LYS A 94 -12.41 4.81 4.49
CA LYS A 94 -13.79 4.84 3.99
C LYS A 94 -14.13 3.51 3.34
N CYS A 95 -15.30 2.99 3.69
CA CYS A 95 -15.82 1.77 3.09
C CYS A 95 -16.52 2.10 1.78
N VAL A 96 -16.02 1.52 0.69
CA VAL A 96 -16.53 1.66 -0.67
C VAL A 96 -16.94 0.30 -1.19
N CYS A 97 -17.97 0.24 -2.03
CA CYS A 97 -18.37 -1.03 -2.63
C CYS A 97 -17.25 -1.56 -3.54
N ALA A 98 -16.94 -2.86 -3.44
CA ALA A 98 -15.81 -3.47 -4.12
C ALA A 98 -15.87 -3.25 -5.66
N PRO A 99 -14.72 -3.12 -6.35
CA PRO A 99 -14.70 -2.93 -7.80
C PRO A 99 -15.41 -4.08 -8.52
N GLY A 100 -16.46 -3.77 -9.28
CA GLY A 100 -17.31 -4.78 -9.93
C GLY A 100 -18.66 -5.03 -9.25
N PHE A 101 -19.01 -4.29 -8.18
CA PHE A 101 -20.32 -4.36 -7.54
C PHE A 101 -21.44 -3.88 -8.50
N LYS A 102 -22.01 -4.83 -9.23
CA LYS A 102 -23.30 -4.72 -9.93
C LYS A 102 -24.47 -5.18 -9.05
N ASP A 103 -24.27 -5.28 -7.74
CA ASP A 103 -25.30 -5.78 -6.82
C ASP A 103 -26.40 -4.76 -6.49
N GLY A 104 -26.40 -3.62 -7.19
CA GLY A 104 -27.45 -2.61 -7.06
C GLY A 104 -27.49 -2.01 -5.66
N THR A 105 -26.35 -1.85 -5.00
CA THR A 105 -26.24 -1.17 -3.71
C THR A 105 -25.19 -0.06 -3.72
N TYR A 106 -25.34 0.90 -2.81
CA TYR A 106 -24.50 2.09 -2.68
C TYR A 106 -24.40 2.56 -1.22
N GLY A 107 -23.61 3.61 -1.02
CA GLY A 107 -23.47 4.28 0.28
C GLY A 107 -22.42 3.62 1.17
N LEU A 108 -22.41 4.01 2.45
CA LEU A 108 -21.46 3.45 3.41
C LEU A 108 -21.77 1.96 3.64
N ASN A 109 -20.76 1.11 3.51
CA ASN A 109 -20.92 -0.34 3.66
C ASN A 109 -21.97 -0.95 2.70
N CYS A 110 -22.23 -0.33 1.54
CA CYS A 110 -23.19 -0.85 0.55
C CYS A 110 -24.57 -1.19 1.15
N ALA A 111 -24.98 -0.44 2.17
CA ALA A 111 -26.21 -0.72 2.92
C ALA A 111 -27.47 -0.27 2.17
N GLU A 112 -27.34 0.70 1.26
CA GLU A 112 -28.45 1.26 0.51
C GLU A 112 -28.63 0.55 -0.82
N ARG A 113 -29.87 0.36 -1.27
CA ARG A 113 -30.17 -0.25 -2.57
C ARG A 113 -30.47 0.81 -3.62
N CYS A 114 -29.91 0.64 -4.81
CA CYS A 114 -30.18 1.46 -5.97
C CYS A 114 -31.56 1.14 -6.54
N ASP A 115 -32.44 2.13 -6.52
CA ASP A 115 -33.76 2.08 -7.16
C ASP A 115 -33.74 2.95 -8.43
N CYS A 116 -33.07 2.44 -9.46
CA CYS A 116 -32.89 3.14 -10.73
C CYS A 116 -33.68 2.42 -11.83
N SER A 117 -34.59 3.14 -12.49
CA SER A 117 -35.28 2.67 -13.71
C SER A 117 -34.54 3.14 -14.95
N HIS A 118 -34.42 2.29 -15.97
CA HIS A 118 -33.74 2.60 -17.24
C HIS A 118 -32.29 3.09 -17.08
N ALA A 119 -31.55 2.50 -16.14
CA ALA A 119 -30.15 2.81 -15.86
C ALA A 119 -29.25 1.59 -16.04
N ASP A 120 -27.97 1.83 -16.34
CA ASP A 120 -26.93 0.77 -16.39
C ASP A 120 -26.27 0.50 -15.02
N GLY A 121 -26.68 1.26 -14.00
CA GLY A 121 -26.22 1.16 -12.62
C GLY A 121 -26.42 2.46 -11.84
N CYS A 122 -25.78 2.54 -10.68
CA CYS A 122 -25.80 3.70 -9.79
C CYS A 122 -24.38 4.00 -9.30
N HIS A 123 -24.14 5.25 -8.89
CA HIS A 123 -22.87 5.65 -8.33
C HIS A 123 -22.68 4.99 -6.94
N PRO A 124 -21.58 4.27 -6.68
CA PRO A 124 -21.42 3.41 -5.51
C PRO A 124 -21.40 4.17 -4.17
N THR A 125 -21.09 5.47 -4.19
CA THR A 125 -21.06 6.29 -2.96
C THR A 125 -22.30 7.16 -2.80
N THR A 126 -22.91 7.60 -3.90
CA THR A 126 -23.99 8.62 -3.87
C THR A 126 -25.35 8.06 -4.28
N GLY A 127 -25.39 6.88 -4.90
CA GLY A 127 -26.62 6.26 -5.40
C GLY A 127 -27.15 6.86 -6.70
N HIS A 128 -26.48 7.88 -7.25
CA HIS A 128 -26.96 8.57 -8.44
C HIS A 128 -27.00 7.62 -9.64
N CYS A 129 -28.15 7.52 -10.30
CA CYS A 129 -28.37 6.62 -11.41
C CYS A 129 -27.55 7.03 -12.63
N ARG A 130 -26.96 6.03 -13.30
CA ARG A 130 -26.35 6.21 -14.61
C ARG A 130 -27.40 5.88 -15.67
N CYS A 131 -28.18 6.89 -16.05
CA CYS A 131 -29.27 6.74 -17.00
C CYS A 131 -28.79 6.32 -18.39
N LEU A 132 -29.57 5.46 -19.05
CA LEU A 132 -29.34 5.09 -20.45
C LEU A 132 -29.59 6.31 -21.38
N PRO A 133 -29.01 6.34 -22.59
CA PRO A 133 -29.26 7.42 -23.54
C PRO A 133 -30.76 7.66 -23.78
N GLY A 134 -31.21 8.90 -23.64
CA GLY A 134 -32.63 9.27 -23.77
C GLY A 134 -33.41 9.32 -22.45
N TRP A 135 -32.77 9.02 -21.31
CA TRP A 135 -33.33 9.11 -19.97
C TRP A 135 -32.51 10.10 -19.11
N SER A 136 -33.17 10.87 -18.25
CA SER A 136 -32.55 11.87 -17.36
C SER A 136 -33.10 11.76 -15.94
#